data_AF-A0A640KPX0-F1
#
_entry.id   AF-A0A640KPX0-F1
#
_cell.length_a   1.000
_cell.length_b   1.000
_cell.length_c   1.000
_cell.angle_alpha   90.00
_cell.angle_beta   90.00
_cell.angle_gamma   90.00
#
_symmetry.space_group_name_H-M   'P 1'
#
loop_
_entity.id
_entity.type
_entity.pdbx_description
1 polymer ?
#
loop_
_entity_poly.entity_id
_entity_poly.type
_entity_poly.pdbx_seq_one_letter_code
_entity_poly.pdbx_strand_id
1 'polypeptide(L)'
;MRLVDLSLPLYDGMPVYDGDPPVKVTKVCSRERDGWEVRHLQMGSHTGTHVDVPVHMHDGGSNLDEVPLTQFCGPAVVVKVADASFPSHKGLLFHEPVPADCVRRIVAANAPFVGGPLEENTETLLLSHGIITYTDLVNVEELTGKSFTFYGLPLRIQDGDGSPVRAVAVVDDE
;
A
#
# COMPACT_ATOMS: atom_id res chain seq x y z
N MET A 1 -15.73 2.69 17.36
CA MET A 1 -15.10 2.68 16.03
C MET A 1 -13.92 3.64 16.04
N ARG A 2 -12.69 3.11 16.07
CA ARG A 2 -11.44 3.88 15.97
C ARG A 2 -10.83 3.68 14.58
N LEU A 3 -10.51 4.79 13.91
CA LEU A 3 -9.76 4.81 12.65
C LEU A 3 -8.30 5.12 12.95
N VAL A 4 -7.38 4.35 12.37
CA VAL A 4 -5.94 4.62 12.38
C VAL A 4 -5.54 4.96 10.95
N ASP A 5 -5.00 6.16 10.77
CA ASP A 5 -4.46 6.60 9.48
C ASP A 5 -3.08 5.97 9.28
N LEU A 6 -2.92 5.23 8.18
CA LEU A 6 -1.69 4.51 7.86
C LEU A 6 -0.91 5.19 6.74
N SER A 7 -1.27 6.43 6.39
CA SER A 7 -0.74 7.11 5.21
C SER A 7 0.22 8.26 5.53
N LEU A 8 1.29 8.35 4.75
CA LEU A 8 2.13 9.54 4.69
C LEU A 8 1.38 10.70 4.02
N PRO A 9 1.65 11.96 4.44
CA PRO A 9 1.16 13.12 3.71
C PRO A 9 1.88 13.24 2.36
N LEU A 10 1.14 13.60 1.30
CA LEU A 10 1.71 14.01 0.03
C LEU A 10 2.02 15.51 0.06
N TYR A 11 3.27 15.89 -0.26
CA TYR A 11 3.71 17.28 -0.28
C TYR A 11 4.78 17.54 -1.35
N ASP A 12 4.91 18.81 -1.74
CA ASP A 12 5.89 19.24 -2.74
C ASP A 12 7.32 18.91 -2.29
N GLY A 13 8.08 18.22 -3.14
CA GLY A 13 9.47 17.87 -2.85
C GLY A 13 9.66 16.81 -1.76
N MET A 14 8.64 16.01 -1.46
CA MET A 14 8.82 14.84 -0.59
C MET A 14 9.84 13.85 -1.18
N PRO A 15 10.53 13.07 -0.33
CA PRO A 15 11.40 12.00 -0.79
C PRO A 15 10.64 11.02 -1.70
N VAL A 16 11.32 10.53 -2.72
CA VAL A 16 10.89 9.46 -3.62
C VAL A 16 12.03 8.47 -3.77
N TYR A 17 11.76 7.30 -4.36
CA TYR A 17 12.81 6.35 -4.70
C TYR A 17 13.83 6.98 -5.68
N ASP A 18 15.09 6.54 -5.63
CA ASP A 18 16.12 7.10 -6.50
C ASP A 18 15.83 6.75 -7.97
N GLY A 19 15.66 7.78 -8.80
CA GLY A 19 15.24 7.64 -10.20
C GLY A 19 13.76 7.89 -10.47
N ASP A 20 12.91 7.95 -9.44
CA ASP A 20 11.47 8.21 -9.60
C ASP A 20 11.14 9.67 -9.95
N PRO A 21 9.99 9.92 -10.59
CA PRO A 21 9.51 11.28 -10.84
C PRO A 21 9.34 12.06 -9.52
N PRO A 22 9.85 13.30 -9.43
CA PRO A 22 9.68 14.09 -8.23
C PRO A 22 8.22 14.50 -8.03
N VAL A 23 7.80 14.56 -6.78
CA VAL A 23 6.47 15.08 -6.42
C VAL A 23 6.45 16.59 -6.53
N LYS A 24 5.51 17.12 -7.32
CA LYS A 24 5.24 18.55 -7.43
C LYS A 24 3.79 18.87 -7.09
N VAL A 25 3.60 19.78 -6.14
CA VAL A 25 2.28 20.29 -5.74
C VAL A 25 2.25 21.80 -5.93
N THR A 26 1.78 22.23 -7.10
CA THR A 26 1.84 23.64 -7.50
C THR A 26 0.46 24.29 -7.45
N LYS A 27 0.32 25.44 -6.78
CA LYS A 27 -0.93 26.22 -6.82
C LYS A 27 -1.12 26.82 -8.22
N VAL A 28 -2.17 26.39 -8.92
CA VAL A 28 -2.50 26.88 -10.27
C VAL A 28 -3.67 27.86 -10.26
N CYS A 29 -4.58 27.77 -9.29
CA CYS A 29 -5.62 28.78 -9.02
C CYS A 29 -5.53 29.27 -7.56
N SER A 30 -5.80 30.56 -7.33
CA SER A 30 -5.85 31.16 -5.99
C SER A 30 -7.19 31.85 -5.74
N ARG A 31 -7.65 31.85 -4.48
CA ARG A 31 -8.91 32.52 -4.11
C ARG A 31 -8.93 34.00 -4.47
N GLU A 32 -7.80 34.69 -4.32
CA GLU A 32 -7.68 36.13 -4.61
C GLU A 32 -7.83 36.43 -6.11
N ARG A 33 -7.23 35.61 -6.98
CA ARG A 33 -7.25 35.84 -8.42
C ARG A 33 -8.48 35.23 -9.11
N ASP A 34 -8.87 34.02 -8.68
CA ASP A 34 -9.83 33.19 -9.41
C ASP A 34 -11.11 32.92 -8.61
N GLY A 35 -11.15 33.21 -7.31
CA GLY A 35 -12.30 32.91 -6.43
C GLY A 35 -12.30 31.48 -5.86
N TRP A 36 -11.40 30.61 -6.30
CA TRP A 36 -11.20 29.24 -5.81
C TRP A 36 -9.72 28.85 -5.79
N GLU A 37 -9.39 27.74 -5.12
CA GLU A 37 -8.03 27.19 -5.11
C GLU A 37 -7.98 25.85 -5.82
N VAL A 38 -7.02 25.71 -6.74
CA VAL A 38 -6.71 24.45 -7.42
C VAL A 38 -5.19 24.28 -7.40
N ARG A 39 -4.73 23.06 -7.15
CA ARG A 39 -3.33 22.67 -7.25
C ARG A 39 -3.18 21.66 -8.37
N HIS A 40 -2.11 21.78 -9.15
CA HIS A 40 -1.63 20.74 -10.05
C HIS A 40 -0.75 19.79 -9.23
N LEU A 41 -1.00 18.49 -9.37
CA LEU A 41 -0.25 17.43 -8.75
C LEU A 41 0.46 16.62 -9.84
N GLN A 42 1.77 16.47 -9.72
CA GLN A 42 2.60 15.57 -10.53
C GLN A 42 3.34 14.64 -9.57
N MET A 43 3.26 13.33 -9.82
CA MET A 43 3.87 12.30 -8.98
C MET A 43 3.98 10.98 -9.77
N GLY A 44 4.81 10.05 -9.30
CA GLY A 44 4.80 8.65 -9.78
C GLY A 44 3.64 7.86 -9.15
N SER A 45 3.31 6.71 -9.74
CA SER A 45 2.33 5.75 -9.17
C SER A 45 2.77 5.20 -7.81
N HIS A 46 4.07 5.15 -7.58
CA HIS A 46 4.73 4.59 -6.38
C HIS A 46 5.09 5.64 -5.33
N THR A 47 4.33 6.74 -5.28
CA THR A 47 4.63 7.88 -4.41
C THR A 47 3.95 7.77 -3.05
N GLY A 48 4.74 7.91 -1.98
CA GLY A 48 4.23 7.95 -0.60
C GLY A 48 3.65 6.61 -0.20
N THR A 49 2.59 6.59 0.61
CA THR A 49 1.88 5.33 0.89
C THR A 49 1.12 4.88 -0.37
N HIS A 50 1.48 3.73 -0.92
CA HIS A 50 0.98 3.26 -2.20
C HIS A 50 0.73 1.74 -2.20
N VAL A 51 0.08 1.28 -3.28
CA VAL A 51 -0.13 -0.14 -3.56
C VAL A 51 0.48 -0.49 -4.91
N ASP A 52 1.09 -1.67 -4.98
CA ASP A 52 1.69 -2.24 -6.18
C ASP A 52 0.94 -3.48 -6.62
N VAL A 53 0.80 -3.63 -7.94
CA VAL A 53 0.10 -4.74 -8.57
C VAL A 53 1.04 -5.53 -9.49
N PRO A 54 0.67 -6.76 -9.91
CA PRO A 54 1.63 -7.66 -10.54
C PRO A 54 2.37 -7.11 -11.76
N VAL A 55 1.74 -6.26 -12.59
CA VAL A 55 2.39 -5.66 -13.77
C VAL A 55 3.59 -4.78 -13.42
N HIS A 56 3.72 -4.30 -12.17
CA HIS A 56 4.84 -3.48 -11.72
C HIS A 56 6.20 -4.17 -11.90
N MET A 57 6.27 -5.48 -11.63
CA MET A 57 7.53 -6.25 -11.69
C MET A 57 7.43 -7.51 -12.57
N HIS A 58 6.28 -7.77 -13.20
CA HIS A 58 6.06 -8.96 -14.02
C HIS A 58 5.36 -8.64 -15.34
N ASP A 59 6.03 -8.92 -16.44
CA ASP A 59 5.43 -8.86 -17.77
C ASP A 59 4.20 -9.77 -17.86
N GLY A 60 3.07 -9.19 -18.27
CA GLY A 60 1.79 -9.90 -18.36
C GLY A 60 1.08 -10.12 -17.02
N GLY A 61 1.58 -9.51 -15.94
CA GLY A 61 0.84 -9.37 -14.68
C GLY A 61 -0.42 -8.50 -14.84
N SER A 62 -1.37 -8.63 -13.91
CA SER A 62 -2.60 -7.84 -13.93
C SER A 62 -2.31 -6.34 -13.71
N ASN A 63 -3.02 -5.51 -14.47
CA ASN A 63 -3.04 -4.06 -14.26
C ASN A 63 -3.89 -3.69 -13.06
N LEU A 64 -3.65 -2.50 -12.50
CA LEU A 64 -4.32 -1.99 -11.30
C LEU A 64 -5.85 -1.97 -11.45
N ASP A 65 -6.34 -1.57 -12.62
CA ASP A 65 -7.77 -1.46 -12.91
C ASP A 65 -8.46 -2.79 -13.25
N GLU A 66 -7.69 -3.89 -13.27
CA GLU A 66 -8.17 -5.27 -13.43
C GLU A 66 -8.26 -6.02 -12.09
N VAL A 67 -7.52 -5.57 -11.07
CA VAL A 67 -7.50 -6.21 -9.75
C VAL A 67 -8.86 -6.02 -9.04
N PRO A 68 -9.49 -7.08 -8.51
CA PRO A 68 -10.76 -6.95 -7.80
C PRO A 68 -10.66 -6.08 -6.54
N LEU A 69 -11.68 -5.23 -6.30
CA LEU A 69 -11.74 -4.36 -5.12
C LEU A 69 -11.59 -5.11 -3.79
N THR A 70 -12.03 -6.36 -3.74
CA THR A 70 -11.93 -7.24 -2.57
C THR A 70 -10.49 -7.59 -2.18
N GLN A 71 -9.50 -7.30 -3.04
CA GLN A 71 -8.09 -7.49 -2.74
C GLN A 71 -7.46 -6.26 -2.07
N PHE A 72 -8.07 -5.07 -2.20
CA PHE A 72 -7.54 -3.83 -1.61
C PHE A 72 -8.11 -3.51 -0.22
N CYS A 73 -9.03 -4.32 0.28
CA CYS A 73 -9.61 -4.15 1.60
C CYS A 73 -10.07 -5.47 2.21
N GLY A 74 -10.04 -5.57 3.53
CA GLY A 74 -10.52 -6.74 4.25
C GLY A 74 -9.91 -6.91 5.64
N PRO A 75 -10.26 -8.01 6.34
CA PRO A 75 -9.67 -8.33 7.63
C PRO A 75 -8.15 -8.45 7.53
N ALA A 76 -7.44 -7.80 8.44
CA ALA A 76 -6.00 -7.78 8.49
C ALA A 76 -5.47 -7.88 9.92
N VAL A 77 -4.19 -8.22 10.03
CA VAL A 77 -3.47 -8.37 11.29
C VAL A 77 -2.03 -7.88 11.12
N VAL A 78 -1.43 -7.42 12.21
CA VAL A 78 0.01 -7.23 12.29
C VAL A 78 0.65 -8.55 12.71
N VAL A 79 1.65 -9.00 11.96
CA VAL A 79 2.40 -10.26 12.20
C VAL A 79 3.90 -9.97 12.32
N LYS A 80 4.65 -10.94 12.84
CA LYS A 80 6.10 -10.88 12.95
C LYS A 80 6.76 -11.84 11.98
N VAL A 81 7.93 -11.48 11.44
CA VAL A 81 8.72 -12.35 10.56
C VAL A 81 9.05 -13.69 11.22
N ALA A 82 9.23 -13.68 12.55
CA ALA A 82 9.53 -14.87 13.34
C ALA A 82 8.32 -15.80 13.60
N ASP A 83 7.09 -15.41 13.25
CA ASP A 83 5.91 -16.24 13.51
C ASP A 83 5.97 -17.55 12.69
N ALA A 84 5.75 -18.69 13.36
CA ALA A 84 5.85 -20.00 12.71
C ALA A 84 4.87 -20.18 11.54
N SER A 85 3.72 -19.50 11.59
CA SER A 85 2.68 -19.48 10.56
C SER A 85 1.89 -18.18 10.65
N PHE A 86 1.35 -17.72 9.51
CA PHE A 86 0.49 -16.53 9.48
C PHE A 86 -1.01 -16.89 9.43
N PRO A 87 -1.90 -16.03 9.96
CA PRO A 87 -3.34 -16.24 9.87
C PRO A 87 -3.83 -16.34 8.42
N SER A 88 -4.63 -17.36 8.12
CA SER A 88 -5.10 -17.60 6.76
C SER A 88 -6.16 -16.58 6.31
N HIS A 89 -6.16 -16.24 5.03
CA HIS A 89 -7.16 -15.39 4.37
C HIS A 89 -7.31 -13.99 4.98
N LYS A 90 -6.23 -13.45 5.55
CA LYS A 90 -6.15 -12.10 6.09
C LYS A 90 -5.01 -11.32 5.44
N GLY A 91 -5.18 -10.01 5.34
CA GLY A 91 -4.08 -9.11 5.03
C GLY A 91 -3.00 -9.18 6.11
N LEU A 92 -1.74 -9.22 5.70
CA LEU A 92 -0.61 -9.33 6.62
C LEU A 92 0.18 -8.02 6.60
N LEU A 93 0.21 -7.31 7.73
CA LEU A 93 1.04 -6.12 7.91
C LEU A 93 2.26 -6.45 8.76
N PHE A 94 3.43 -5.99 8.33
CA PHE A 94 4.71 -6.17 9.01
C PHE A 94 5.27 -4.80 9.42
N HIS A 95 5.82 -4.73 10.63
CA HIS A 95 6.52 -3.53 11.11
C HIS A 95 8.04 -3.59 10.84
N GLU A 96 8.55 -4.76 10.45
CA GLU A 96 9.96 -5.06 10.25
C GLU A 96 10.21 -5.48 8.80
N PRO A 97 11.44 -5.33 8.28
CA PRO A 97 11.80 -5.80 6.95
C PRO A 97 11.41 -7.25 6.72
N VAL A 98 10.72 -7.53 5.61
CA VAL A 98 10.22 -8.86 5.27
C VAL A 98 11.21 -9.55 4.33
N PRO A 99 11.95 -10.58 4.81
CA PRO A 99 12.88 -11.32 3.97
C PRO A 99 12.16 -12.27 3.01
N ALA A 100 12.81 -12.58 1.89
CA ALA A 100 12.24 -13.40 0.82
C ALA A 100 11.84 -14.83 1.25
N ASP A 101 12.45 -15.37 2.31
CA ASP A 101 12.09 -16.68 2.86
C ASP A 101 10.72 -16.70 3.56
N CYS A 102 10.16 -15.53 3.88
CA CYS A 102 8.79 -15.40 4.38
C CYS A 102 7.74 -15.67 3.31
N VAL A 103 8.04 -15.46 2.03
CA VAL A 103 7.07 -15.53 0.93
C VAL A 103 6.34 -16.88 0.92
N ARG A 104 7.05 -17.99 1.16
CA ARG A 104 6.42 -19.32 1.22
C ARG A 104 5.35 -19.41 2.31
N ARG A 105 5.59 -18.83 3.48
CA ARG A 105 4.62 -18.80 4.59
C ARG A 105 3.45 -17.87 4.29
N ILE A 106 3.71 -16.73 3.63
CA ILE A 106 2.69 -15.76 3.22
C ILE A 106 1.75 -16.38 2.17
N VAL A 107 2.30 -17.01 1.15
CA VAL A 107 1.53 -17.72 0.11
C VAL A 107 0.71 -18.85 0.73
N ALA A 108 1.29 -19.62 1.65
CA ALA A 108 0.55 -20.68 2.37
C ALA A 108 -0.62 -20.15 3.21
N ALA A 109 -0.57 -18.89 3.64
CA ALA A 109 -1.66 -18.23 4.35
C ALA A 109 -2.77 -17.73 3.42
N ASN A 110 -2.62 -17.77 2.09
CA ASN A 110 -3.56 -17.18 1.14
C ASN A 110 -3.88 -15.71 1.48
N ALA A 111 -2.86 -14.93 1.83
CA ALA A 111 -3.02 -13.51 2.11
C ALA A 111 -3.42 -12.76 0.82
N PRO A 112 -4.50 -11.95 0.82
CA PRO A 112 -4.90 -11.18 -0.36
C PRO A 112 -3.93 -10.02 -0.64
N PHE A 113 -3.30 -9.48 0.40
CA PHE A 113 -2.33 -8.40 0.32
C PHE A 113 -1.33 -8.48 1.47
N VAL A 114 -0.17 -7.84 1.27
CA VAL A 114 0.88 -7.69 2.28
C VAL A 114 1.27 -6.22 2.36
N GLY A 115 1.54 -5.71 3.55
CA GLY A 115 2.11 -4.37 3.71
C GLY A 115 3.25 -4.35 4.71
N GLY A 116 4.24 -3.50 4.49
CA GLY A 116 5.40 -3.37 5.38
C GLY A 116 6.67 -3.02 4.60
N PRO A 117 7.84 -2.97 5.27
CA PRO A 117 9.10 -2.76 4.59
C PRO A 117 9.48 -4.03 3.80
N LEU A 118 9.26 -4.01 2.48
CA LEU A 118 9.57 -5.13 1.59
C LEU A 118 10.91 -4.89 0.90
N GLU A 119 11.74 -5.94 0.83
CA GLU A 119 12.89 -5.94 -0.08
C GLU A 119 12.41 -6.16 -1.52
N GLU A 120 13.10 -5.60 -2.52
CA GLU A 120 12.74 -5.71 -3.94
C GLU A 120 12.50 -7.17 -4.38
N ASN A 121 13.36 -8.10 -3.95
CA ASN A 121 13.18 -9.52 -4.25
C ASN A 121 11.95 -10.14 -3.55
N THR A 122 11.65 -9.71 -2.32
CA THR A 122 10.44 -10.17 -1.60
C THR A 122 9.19 -9.69 -2.32
N GLU A 123 9.14 -8.42 -2.69
CA GLU A 123 8.03 -7.82 -3.43
C GLU A 123 7.83 -8.48 -4.79
N THR A 124 8.91 -8.63 -5.57
CA THR A 124 8.90 -9.34 -6.85
C THR A 124 8.25 -10.72 -6.67
N LEU A 125 8.67 -11.49 -5.66
CA LEU A 125 8.11 -12.81 -5.42
C LEU A 125 6.64 -12.78 -4.99
N LEU A 126 6.21 -11.82 -4.16
CA LEU A 126 4.80 -11.67 -3.77
C LEU A 126 3.91 -11.35 -4.97
N LEU A 127 4.32 -10.39 -5.78
CA LEU A 127 3.61 -9.97 -6.99
C LEU A 127 3.49 -11.11 -8.01
N SER A 128 4.52 -11.98 -8.13
CA SER A 128 4.46 -13.18 -8.99
C SER A 128 3.38 -14.19 -8.57
N HIS A 129 2.94 -14.15 -7.30
CA HIS A 129 1.85 -14.98 -6.78
C HIS A 129 0.50 -14.24 -6.79
N GLY A 130 0.42 -13.06 -7.41
CA GLY A 130 -0.78 -12.23 -7.45
C GLY A 130 -1.13 -11.57 -6.11
N ILE A 131 -0.19 -11.52 -5.16
CA ILE A 131 -0.37 -10.87 -3.86
C ILE A 131 0.09 -9.42 -3.99
N ILE A 132 -0.86 -8.47 -3.98
CA ILE A 132 -0.55 -7.04 -4.03
C ILE A 132 0.18 -6.58 -2.76
N THR A 133 1.03 -5.58 -2.91
CA THR A 133 1.89 -5.06 -1.84
C THR A 133 1.56 -3.62 -1.48
N TYR A 134 1.76 -3.24 -0.23
CA TYR A 134 1.61 -1.87 0.26
C TYR A 134 2.90 -1.40 0.90
N THR A 135 3.39 -0.27 0.41
CA THR A 135 4.66 0.32 0.82
C THR A 135 4.41 1.63 1.59
N ASP A 136 5.34 2.01 2.46
CA ASP A 136 5.29 3.24 3.26
C ASP A 136 4.02 3.39 4.13
N LEU A 137 3.53 2.28 4.68
CA LEU A 137 2.51 2.32 5.74
C LEU A 137 3.13 2.85 7.04
N VAL A 138 2.47 3.84 7.65
CA VAL A 138 2.86 4.39 8.97
C VAL A 138 1.89 3.97 10.07
N ASN A 139 2.28 4.14 11.34
CA ASN A 139 1.45 3.85 12.51
C ASN A 139 0.98 2.37 12.62
N VAL A 140 1.64 1.45 11.91
CA VAL A 140 1.31 0.01 11.92
C VAL A 140 1.46 -0.58 13.33
N GLU A 141 2.40 -0.06 14.11
CA GLU A 141 2.64 -0.44 15.51
C GLU A 141 1.46 -0.15 16.45
N GLU A 142 0.56 0.77 16.09
CA GLU A 142 -0.66 1.01 16.88
C GLU A 142 -1.68 -0.14 16.77
N LEU A 143 -1.50 -1.00 15.77
CA LEU A 143 -2.39 -2.10 15.43
C LEU A 143 -1.90 -3.45 15.97
N THR A 144 -0.69 -3.56 16.52
CA THR A 144 -0.19 -4.85 16.99
C THR A 144 -1.01 -5.40 18.15
N GLY A 145 -1.34 -6.69 18.05
CA GLY A 145 -2.25 -7.36 18.98
C GLY A 145 -3.74 -7.14 18.70
N LYS A 146 -4.09 -6.36 17.67
CA LYS A 146 -5.49 -6.04 17.34
C LYS A 146 -5.91 -6.72 16.05
N SER A 147 -7.20 -7.06 15.96
CA SER A 147 -7.85 -7.33 14.68
C SER A 147 -8.45 -6.02 14.14
N PHE A 148 -8.34 -5.83 12.84
CA PHE A 148 -8.87 -4.64 12.18
C PHE A 148 -9.28 -4.97 10.74
N THR A 149 -10.13 -4.13 10.18
CA THR A 149 -10.39 -4.11 8.75
C THR A 149 -9.51 -3.04 8.10
N PHE A 150 -8.69 -3.46 7.14
CA PHE A 150 -7.84 -2.57 6.35
C PHE A 150 -8.56 -2.09 5.10
N TYR A 151 -8.33 -0.83 4.73
CA TYR A 151 -8.79 -0.21 3.48
C TYR A 151 -7.61 0.52 2.83
N GLY A 152 -7.18 0.05 1.66
CA GLY A 152 -6.10 0.63 0.86
C GLY A 152 -6.51 0.83 -0.59
N LEU A 153 -7.73 1.30 -0.82
CA LEU A 153 -8.28 1.44 -2.18
C LEU A 153 -7.45 2.44 -3.02
N PRO A 154 -7.01 2.04 -4.24
CA PRO A 154 -6.25 2.91 -5.11
C PRO A 154 -7.13 3.87 -5.92
N LEU A 155 -6.48 4.86 -6.54
CA LEU A 155 -7.06 5.50 -7.72
C LEU A 155 -7.18 4.46 -8.82
N ARG A 156 -8.26 4.50 -9.59
CA ARG A 156 -8.44 3.58 -10.72
C ARG A 156 -7.66 4.09 -11.94
N ILE A 157 -6.33 3.99 -11.88
CA ILE A 157 -5.42 4.32 -12.97
C ILE A 157 -5.52 3.21 -14.02
N GLN A 158 -5.94 3.58 -15.23
CA GLN A 158 -6.04 2.66 -16.36
C GLN A 158 -4.66 2.16 -16.76
N ASP A 159 -4.50 0.84 -16.95
CA ASP A 159 -3.22 0.21 -17.27
C ASP A 159 -2.12 0.53 -16.23
N GLY A 160 -2.54 0.79 -14.98
CA GLY A 160 -1.65 1.22 -13.90
C GLY A 160 -0.83 0.08 -13.30
N ASP A 161 0.39 0.38 -12.90
CA ASP A 161 1.30 -0.53 -12.19
C ASP A 161 1.25 -0.38 -10.67
N GLY A 162 0.71 0.73 -10.19
CA GLY A 162 0.47 1.01 -8.78
C GLY A 162 -0.32 2.31 -8.61
N SER A 163 -0.58 2.70 -7.37
CA SER A 163 -1.22 3.98 -7.07
C SER A 163 -0.94 4.41 -5.64
N PRO A 164 -0.76 5.72 -5.37
CA PRO A 164 -0.89 6.24 -4.01
C PRO A 164 -2.27 5.91 -3.45
N VAL A 165 -2.34 5.66 -2.15
CA VAL A 165 -3.58 5.29 -1.45
C VAL A 165 -3.78 6.15 -0.21
N ARG A 166 -5.03 6.26 0.26
CA ARG A 166 -5.31 6.64 1.64
C ARG A 166 -5.58 5.36 2.43
N ALA A 167 -4.51 4.73 2.91
CA ALA A 167 -4.56 3.53 3.74
C ALA A 167 -5.08 3.85 5.14
N VAL A 168 -6.09 3.10 5.58
CA VAL A 168 -6.73 3.26 6.89
C VAL A 168 -7.06 1.89 7.50
N ALA A 169 -6.90 1.77 8.81
CA ALA A 169 -7.40 0.62 9.58
C ALA A 169 -8.60 1.02 10.44
N VAL A 170 -9.68 0.24 10.35
CA VAL A 170 -10.82 0.29 11.29
C VAL A 170 -10.59 -0.79 12.34
N VAL A 171 -10.23 -0.36 13.55
CA VAL A 171 -10.00 -1.28 14.67
C VAL A 171 -11.36 -1.68 15.24
N ASP A 172 -11.56 -2.99 15.41
CA ASP A 172 -12.75 -3.53 16.04
C ASP A 172 -12.79 -3.05 17.51
N ASP A 173 -13.94 -2.55 17.97
CA ASP A 173 -14.09 -2.17 19.39
C ASP A 173 -14.03 -3.46 20.23
N GLU A 174 -13.10 -3.53 21.21
CA GLU A 174 -12.99 -4.63 22.18
C GLU A 174 -14.21 -4.76 23.09
#